data_AF-A0A1S9PAQ0-F1
#
_entry.id   AF-A0A1S9PAQ0-F1
#
_cell.length_a   1.000
_cell.length_b   1.000
_cell.length_c   1.000
_cell.angle_alpha   90.00
_cell.angle_beta   90.00
_cell.angle_gamma   90.00
#
_symmetry.space_group_name_H-M   'P 1'
#
loop_
_entity.id
_entity.type
_entity.pdbx_description
1 polymer ?
#
loop_
_entity_poly.entity_id
_entity_poly.type
_entity_poly.pdbx_seq_one_letter_code
_entity_poly.pdbx_strand_id
1 'polypeptide(L)'
;MDKETFLGLIRSNIKKYSYHTTEVIGSTVPRYVYTIGSNELFGFELIFAGGIIYLKDDVQLIIGSIFDELKNQVSVPDIALSIASLGTFKLRVVDRSWSKITMLGVFDHYKAEDIPAYQIIPDEEHHTLDVPDMSQVFDPLAEPVWQWLNKDWNYPVSEKSTAITNLETFFGEPITELTRWEDDEWEMFTTDPTNMLKENMRVASIATLLAMDDTLKPLLQLSTGEGIWRKDRDSDWQAWG
;
A
#
# COMPACT_ATOMS: atom_id res chain seq x y z
N MET A 1 -10.77 -20.47 1.41
CA MET A 1 -12.16 -20.18 1.84
C MET A 1 -13.01 -20.13 0.58
N ASP A 2 -14.16 -20.80 0.55
CA ASP A 2 -15.08 -20.68 -0.60
C ASP A 2 -15.84 -19.33 -0.55
N LYS A 3 -16.43 -18.94 -1.70
CA LYS A 3 -17.09 -17.64 -1.88
C LYS A 3 -18.24 -17.42 -0.90
N GLU A 4 -19.07 -18.42 -0.64
CA GLU A 4 -20.23 -18.28 0.25
C GLU A 4 -19.79 -18.10 1.71
N THR A 5 -18.78 -18.84 2.15
CA THR A 5 -18.18 -18.66 3.48
C THR A 5 -17.61 -17.25 3.66
N PHE A 6 -16.93 -16.72 2.64
CA PHE A 6 -16.39 -15.35 2.68
C PHE A 6 -17.50 -14.28 2.72
N LEU A 7 -18.54 -14.42 1.90
CA LEU A 7 -19.71 -13.53 1.95
C LEU A 7 -20.44 -13.60 3.29
N GLY A 8 -20.52 -14.78 3.89
CA GLY A 8 -21.05 -14.98 5.24
C GLY A 8 -20.25 -14.22 6.29
N LEU A 9 -18.92 -14.23 6.21
CA LEU A 9 -18.03 -13.47 7.08
C LEU A 9 -18.24 -11.96 6.95
N ILE A 10 -18.31 -11.45 5.71
CA ILE A 10 -18.58 -10.02 5.45
C ILE A 10 -19.90 -9.60 6.13
N ARG A 11 -20.99 -10.32 5.87
CA ARG A 11 -22.31 -10.01 6.45
C ARG A 11 -22.31 -10.08 7.97
N SER A 12 -21.61 -11.06 8.55
CA SER A 12 -21.49 -11.21 10.01
C SER A 12 -20.76 -10.02 10.63
N ASN A 13 -19.64 -9.59 10.02
CA ASN A 13 -18.87 -8.45 10.50
C ASN A 13 -19.67 -7.15 10.39
N ILE A 14 -20.32 -6.89 9.25
CA ILE A 14 -21.17 -5.70 9.06
C ILE A 14 -22.28 -5.68 10.13
N LYS A 15 -22.96 -6.81 10.37
CA LYS A 15 -24.01 -6.87 11.40
C LYS A 15 -23.49 -6.56 12.81
N LYS A 16 -22.26 -6.98 13.13
CA LYS A 16 -21.69 -6.87 14.47
C LYS A 16 -20.99 -5.53 14.73
N TYR A 17 -20.31 -5.00 13.72
CA TYR A 17 -19.39 -3.86 13.83
C TYR A 17 -19.77 -2.68 12.94
N SER A 18 -20.82 -2.82 12.13
CA SER A 18 -21.25 -1.88 11.09
C SER A 18 -20.35 -1.79 9.86
N TYR A 19 -19.25 -2.54 9.82
CA TYR A 19 -18.37 -2.65 8.65
C TYR A 19 -17.56 -3.96 8.68
N HIS A 20 -16.93 -4.27 7.56
CA HIS A 20 -15.92 -5.30 7.36
C HIS A 20 -14.71 -4.66 6.64
N THR A 21 -13.49 -4.99 7.05
CA THR A 21 -12.27 -4.57 6.35
C THR A 21 -11.80 -5.66 5.40
N THR A 22 -11.54 -5.31 4.14
CA THR A 22 -10.89 -6.19 3.17
C THR A 22 -9.49 -5.67 2.90
N GLU A 23 -8.50 -6.51 3.18
CA GLU A 23 -7.09 -6.26 2.91
C GLU A 23 -6.71 -6.90 1.58
N VAL A 24 -6.20 -6.09 0.65
CA VAL A 24 -5.65 -6.54 -0.62
C VAL A 24 -4.14 -6.46 -0.51
N ILE A 25 -3.50 -7.62 -0.53
CA ILE A 25 -2.04 -7.75 -0.60
C ILE A 25 -1.70 -7.83 -2.08
N GLY A 26 -1.21 -6.73 -2.65
CA GLY A 26 -0.86 -6.66 -4.06
C GLY A 26 0.43 -7.41 -4.36
N SER A 27 0.43 -8.19 -5.45
CA SER A 27 1.67 -8.74 -6.02
C SER A 27 2.48 -7.66 -6.74
N THR A 28 1.81 -6.75 -7.43
CA THR A 28 2.42 -5.68 -8.25
C THR A 28 2.05 -4.26 -7.81
N VAL A 29 1.21 -4.12 -6.79
CA VAL A 29 0.79 -2.81 -6.26
C VAL A 29 1.00 -2.80 -4.76
N PRO A 30 1.15 -1.63 -4.12
CA PRO A 30 1.14 -1.56 -2.68
C PRO A 30 -0.11 -2.20 -2.10
N ARG A 31 0.01 -2.74 -0.90
CA ARG A 31 -1.17 -3.21 -0.17
C ARG A 31 -2.14 -2.05 0.06
N TYR A 32 -3.41 -2.38 0.18
CA TYR A 32 -4.42 -1.43 0.62
C TYR A 32 -5.55 -2.14 1.36
N VAL A 33 -6.26 -1.38 2.17
CA VAL A 33 -7.41 -1.86 2.93
C VAL A 33 -8.60 -0.98 2.61
N TYR A 34 -9.76 -1.56 2.40
CA TYR A 34 -11.00 -0.80 2.28
C TYR A 34 -12.12 -1.40 3.13
N THR A 35 -13.11 -0.58 3.47
CA THR A 35 -14.30 -1.05 4.19
C THR A 35 -15.40 -1.51 3.24
N ILE A 36 -16.23 -2.43 3.73
CA ILE A 36 -17.53 -2.81 3.16
C ILE A 36 -18.53 -2.70 4.32
N GLY A 37 -19.60 -1.93 4.18
CA GLY A 37 -20.62 -1.78 5.22
C GLY A 37 -20.73 -0.33 5.72
N SER A 38 -19.64 0.42 5.70
CA SER A 38 -19.60 1.80 6.21
C SER A 38 -20.59 2.69 5.46
N ASN A 39 -20.86 2.39 4.18
CA ASN A 39 -21.81 3.13 3.37
C ASN A 39 -23.24 3.08 3.94
N GLU A 40 -23.64 2.04 4.66
CA GLU A 40 -24.97 1.98 5.28
C GLU A 40 -25.14 2.98 6.44
N LEU A 41 -24.03 3.32 7.11
CA LEU A 41 -24.04 4.20 8.27
C LEU A 41 -23.69 5.65 7.89
N PHE A 42 -22.70 5.84 7.02
CA PHE A 42 -22.12 7.15 6.71
C PHE A 42 -22.34 7.60 5.27
N GLY A 43 -22.83 6.73 4.37
CA GLY A 43 -23.00 7.04 2.95
C GLY A 43 -21.70 7.02 2.13
N PHE A 44 -20.62 6.44 2.66
CA PHE A 44 -19.36 6.23 1.96
C PHE A 44 -18.56 5.06 2.56
N GLU A 45 -17.56 4.58 1.82
CA GLU A 45 -16.55 3.65 2.32
C GLU A 45 -15.21 4.34 2.61
N LEU A 46 -14.35 3.69 3.39
CA LEU A 46 -13.00 4.14 3.71
C LEU A 46 -11.98 3.32 2.91
N ILE A 47 -10.90 3.97 2.47
CA ILE A 47 -9.73 3.33 1.85
C ILE A 47 -8.47 3.79 2.57
N PHE A 48 -7.61 2.84 2.95
CA PHE A 48 -6.24 3.09 3.37
C PHE A 48 -5.30 2.46 2.34
N ALA A 49 -4.71 3.30 1.48
CA ALA A 49 -3.88 2.87 0.35
C ALA A 49 -2.39 3.13 0.62
N GLY A 50 -1.56 2.09 0.53
CA GLY A 50 -0.13 2.18 0.82
C GLY A 50 0.16 2.23 2.32
N GLY A 51 1.07 3.12 2.70
CA GLY A 51 1.43 3.34 4.10
C GLY A 51 2.15 2.14 4.69
N ILE A 52 3.17 1.63 4.00
CA ILE A 52 3.90 0.41 4.41
C ILE A 52 4.47 0.46 5.84
N ILE A 53 4.66 1.67 6.38
CA ILE A 53 5.17 1.88 7.74
C ILE A 53 4.29 1.21 8.80
N TYR A 54 2.98 1.16 8.57
CA TYR A 54 2.02 0.59 9.51
C TYR A 54 1.99 -0.95 9.42
N LEU A 55 1.88 -1.68 10.51
CA LEU A 55 1.61 -3.11 10.44
C LEU A 55 0.12 -3.37 10.36
N LYS A 56 -0.25 -4.63 10.13
CA LYS A 56 -1.66 -5.03 9.99
C LYS A 56 -2.52 -4.56 11.17
N ASP A 57 -2.03 -4.75 12.39
CA ASP A 57 -2.75 -4.37 13.60
C ASP A 57 -2.88 -2.85 13.73
N ASP A 58 -1.86 -2.10 13.29
CA ASP A 58 -1.91 -0.62 13.24
C ASP A 58 -2.99 -0.16 12.27
N VAL A 59 -3.06 -0.76 11.06
CA VAL A 59 -4.09 -0.40 10.06
C VAL A 59 -5.51 -0.68 10.59
N GLN A 60 -5.72 -1.80 11.30
CA GLN A 60 -7.02 -2.08 11.92
C GLN A 60 -7.34 -1.08 13.03
N LEU A 61 -6.35 -0.69 13.85
CA LEU A 61 -6.50 0.33 14.88
C LEU A 61 -6.83 1.69 14.26
N ILE A 62 -6.17 2.08 13.17
CA ILE A 62 -6.41 3.34 12.45
C ILE A 62 -7.85 3.37 11.92
N ILE A 63 -8.27 2.36 11.16
CA ILE A 63 -9.61 2.28 10.59
C ILE A 63 -10.67 2.27 11.70
N GLY A 64 -10.47 1.47 12.74
CA GLY A 64 -11.40 1.39 13.87
C GLY A 64 -11.56 2.72 14.61
N SER A 65 -10.45 3.41 14.87
CA SER A 65 -10.46 4.70 15.56
C SER A 65 -11.15 5.78 14.72
N ILE A 66 -10.91 5.81 13.41
CA ILE A 66 -11.61 6.72 12.47
C ILE A 66 -13.10 6.41 12.41
N PHE A 67 -13.46 5.12 12.37
CA PHE A 67 -14.86 4.70 12.35
C PHE A 67 -15.61 5.13 13.62
N ASP A 68 -14.97 5.02 14.78
CA ASP A 68 -15.57 5.46 16.05
C ASP A 68 -15.62 6.98 16.17
N GLU A 69 -14.63 7.71 15.63
CA GLU A 69 -14.68 9.17 15.54
C GLU A 69 -15.84 9.64 14.65
N LEU A 70 -16.03 8.98 13.51
CA LEU A 70 -17.14 9.24 12.57
C LEU A 70 -18.52 9.05 13.20
N LYS A 71 -18.69 8.12 14.15
CA LYS A 71 -19.96 7.95 14.88
C LYS A 71 -20.26 9.12 15.81
N ASN A 72 -19.23 9.80 16.31
CA ASN A 72 -19.35 10.86 17.31
C ASN A 72 -19.41 12.25 16.68
N GLN A 73 -18.90 12.41 15.46
CA GLN A 73 -18.90 13.69 14.74
C GLN A 73 -20.07 13.84 13.75
N VAL A 74 -20.38 15.10 13.42
CA VAL A 74 -21.47 15.45 12.49
C VAL A 74 -20.94 15.69 11.06
N SER A 75 -19.64 15.91 10.88
CA SER A 75 -19.04 16.42 9.62
C SER A 75 -17.71 15.72 9.29
N VAL A 76 -17.61 15.13 8.09
CA VAL A 76 -16.42 14.42 7.60
C VAL A 76 -15.23 15.34 7.28
N PRO A 77 -15.41 16.52 6.66
CA PRO A 77 -14.30 17.42 6.31
C PRO A 77 -13.41 17.87 7.48
N ASP A 78 -13.93 17.80 8.71
CA ASP A 78 -13.25 18.29 9.90
C ASP A 78 -12.46 17.19 10.66
N ILE A 79 -12.44 15.96 10.12
CA ILE A 79 -11.77 14.85 10.77
C ILE A 79 -10.25 15.00 10.64
N ALA A 80 -9.64 15.26 11.79
CA ALA A 80 -8.23 15.06 12.07
C ALA A 80 -8.13 14.26 13.37
N LEU A 81 -7.72 13.00 13.27
CA LEU A 81 -7.64 12.08 14.40
C LEU A 81 -6.19 11.75 14.72
N SER A 82 -5.75 12.10 15.92
CA SER A 82 -4.44 11.68 16.42
C SER A 82 -4.55 10.35 17.15
N ILE A 83 -3.77 9.37 16.72
CA ILE A 83 -3.68 8.05 17.34
C ILE A 83 -2.29 7.92 17.94
N ALA A 84 -2.23 7.66 19.25
CA ALA A 84 -0.98 7.57 19.97
C ALA A 84 0.00 6.61 19.26
N SER A 85 1.26 7.03 19.09
CA SER A 85 2.34 6.32 18.40
C SER A 85 2.16 6.02 16.90
N LEU A 86 1.01 6.35 16.29
CA LEU A 86 0.76 6.11 14.85
C LEU A 86 0.64 7.40 14.02
N GLY A 87 0.55 8.56 14.67
CA GLY A 87 0.45 9.85 14.00
C GLY A 87 -0.97 10.39 13.91
N THR A 88 -1.17 11.38 13.04
CA THR A 88 -2.45 12.04 12.80
C THR A 88 -2.98 11.68 11.42
N PHE A 89 -4.27 11.38 11.34
CA PHE A 89 -4.93 10.96 10.11
C PHE A 89 -6.03 11.93 9.71
N LYS A 90 -6.17 12.15 8.41
CA LYS A 90 -7.24 12.96 7.82
C LYS A 90 -8.00 12.15 6.78
N LEU A 91 -9.23 12.58 6.51
CA LEU A 91 -10.03 12.02 5.43
C LEU A 91 -10.01 12.95 4.22
N ARG A 92 -9.86 12.37 3.03
CA ARG A 92 -9.94 13.09 1.75
C ARG A 92 -10.88 12.36 0.81
N VAL A 93 -11.68 13.11 0.06
CA VAL A 93 -12.56 12.53 -0.96
C VAL A 93 -11.73 11.78 -2.01
N VAL A 94 -12.18 10.58 -2.37
CA VAL A 94 -11.59 9.76 -3.43
C VAL A 94 -12.30 10.02 -4.75
N ASP A 95 -11.54 10.26 -5.82
CA ASP A 95 -12.09 10.27 -7.17
C ASP A 95 -12.56 8.87 -7.57
N ARG A 96 -13.71 8.79 -8.22
CA ARG A 96 -14.36 7.54 -8.62
C ARG A 96 -13.50 6.62 -9.49
N SER A 97 -12.51 7.16 -10.21
CA SER A 97 -11.59 6.34 -11.02
C SER A 97 -10.77 5.38 -10.15
N TRP A 98 -10.42 5.79 -8.92
CA TRP A 98 -9.73 4.96 -7.96
C TRP A 98 -10.63 3.96 -7.25
N SER A 99 -11.80 4.39 -6.77
CA SER A 99 -12.69 3.50 -6.03
C SER A 99 -13.13 2.32 -6.90
N LYS A 100 -13.41 2.56 -8.19
CA LYS A 100 -13.80 1.53 -9.16
C LYS A 100 -12.77 0.42 -9.40
N ILE A 101 -11.49 0.70 -9.22
CA ILE A 101 -10.41 -0.28 -9.45
C ILE A 101 -9.88 -0.88 -8.15
N THR A 102 -10.07 -0.21 -7.00
CA THR A 102 -9.57 -0.68 -5.70
C THR A 102 -10.63 -1.40 -4.86
N MET A 103 -11.89 -0.94 -4.87
CA MET A 103 -12.97 -1.42 -4.00
C MET A 103 -13.90 -2.46 -4.67
N LEU A 104 -13.37 -3.37 -5.49
CA LEU A 104 -14.21 -4.28 -6.30
C LEU A 104 -15.26 -5.06 -5.48
N GLY A 105 -14.91 -5.51 -4.27
CA GLY A 105 -15.84 -6.22 -3.40
C GLY A 105 -17.02 -5.37 -2.88
N VAL A 106 -16.89 -4.04 -2.86
CA VAL A 106 -17.95 -3.12 -2.42
C VAL A 106 -19.06 -3.04 -3.46
N PHE A 107 -18.72 -2.88 -4.74
CA PHE A 107 -19.71 -2.79 -5.81
C PHE A 107 -20.49 -4.09 -5.97
N ASP A 108 -19.83 -5.23 -5.83
CA ASP A 108 -20.48 -6.55 -5.80
C ASP A 108 -21.45 -6.70 -4.62
N HIS A 109 -21.08 -6.15 -3.46
CA HIS A 109 -21.90 -6.21 -2.25
C HIS A 109 -23.19 -5.37 -2.38
N TYR A 110 -23.04 -4.10 -2.76
CA TYR A 110 -24.16 -3.15 -2.84
C TYR A 110 -24.95 -3.24 -4.14
N LYS A 111 -24.41 -3.90 -5.18
CA LYS A 111 -24.97 -3.88 -6.54
C LYS A 111 -25.20 -2.45 -7.04
N ALA A 112 -24.21 -1.59 -6.80
CA ALA A 112 -24.22 -0.19 -7.18
C ALA A 112 -23.12 0.08 -8.22
N GLU A 113 -23.29 1.11 -9.05
CA GLU A 113 -22.30 1.53 -10.04
C GLU A 113 -21.36 2.63 -9.53
N ASP A 114 -21.74 3.27 -8.43
CA ASP A 114 -21.00 4.35 -7.80
C ASP A 114 -21.21 4.29 -6.28
N ILE A 115 -20.12 4.37 -5.53
CA ILE A 115 -20.08 4.37 -4.08
C ILE A 115 -19.06 5.44 -3.67
N PRO A 116 -19.47 6.48 -2.94
CA PRO A 116 -18.53 7.48 -2.43
C PRO A 116 -17.49 6.84 -1.53
N ALA A 117 -16.26 7.36 -1.58
CA ALA A 117 -15.19 6.88 -0.74
C ALA A 117 -14.34 8.03 -0.21
N TYR A 118 -13.75 7.81 0.96
CA TYR A 118 -12.73 8.68 1.54
C TYR A 118 -11.44 7.90 1.76
N GLN A 119 -10.32 8.49 1.37
CA GLN A 119 -8.99 8.02 1.66
C GLN A 119 -8.63 8.47 3.07
N ILE A 120 -8.14 7.54 3.87
CA ILE A 120 -7.44 7.81 5.12
C ILE A 120 -6.00 8.15 4.76
N ILE A 121 -5.58 9.38 5.07
CA ILE A 121 -4.25 9.90 4.74
C ILE A 121 -3.49 10.16 6.04
N PRO A 122 -2.27 9.60 6.20
CA PRO A 122 -1.40 9.91 7.33
C PRO A 122 -0.89 11.36 7.27
N ASP A 123 -0.31 11.84 8.36
CA ASP A 123 0.38 13.13 8.37
C ASP A 123 1.71 13.07 7.59
N GLU A 124 2.34 14.22 7.41
CA GLU A 124 3.54 14.36 6.58
C GLU A 124 4.73 13.53 7.10
N GLU A 125 4.89 13.41 8.42
CA GLU A 125 6.00 12.64 9.01
C GLU A 125 5.86 11.14 8.73
N HIS A 126 4.64 10.69 8.46
CA HIS A 126 4.28 9.31 8.21
C HIS A 126 3.87 9.05 6.75
N HIS A 127 4.03 10.04 5.87
CA HIS A 127 3.64 9.94 4.47
C HIS A 127 4.74 9.28 3.63
N THR A 128 4.48 8.05 3.18
CA THR A 128 5.39 7.28 2.34
C THR A 128 5.05 7.39 0.85
N LEU A 129 6.03 7.12 -0.02
CA LEU A 129 5.90 7.20 -1.48
C LEU A 129 4.87 6.23 -2.08
N ASP A 130 4.42 5.22 -1.33
CA ASP A 130 3.35 4.30 -1.75
C ASP A 130 1.94 4.78 -1.40
N VAL A 131 1.79 5.90 -0.67
CA VAL A 131 0.49 6.55 -0.42
C VAL A 131 0.16 7.47 -1.60
N PRO A 132 -0.87 7.15 -2.42
CA PRO A 132 -1.22 7.97 -3.59
C PRO A 132 -2.10 9.17 -3.21
N ASP A 133 -2.21 10.16 -4.10
CA ASP A 133 -3.27 11.17 -4.01
C ASP A 133 -4.52 10.68 -4.73
N MET A 134 -5.43 10.02 -3.99
CA MET A 134 -6.66 9.48 -4.58
C MET A 134 -7.71 10.54 -4.88
N SER A 135 -7.46 11.82 -4.58
CA SER A 135 -8.42 12.91 -4.84
C SER A 135 -8.45 13.37 -6.29
N GLN A 136 -7.42 13.02 -7.06
CA GLN A 136 -7.35 13.27 -8.49
C GLN A 136 -7.76 12.03 -9.28
N VAL A 137 -8.12 12.23 -10.55
CA VAL A 137 -8.36 11.12 -11.46
C VAL A 137 -7.12 10.25 -11.55
N PHE A 138 -7.29 8.93 -11.40
CA PHE A 138 -6.20 7.97 -11.50
C PHE A 138 -5.47 8.11 -12.84
N ASP A 139 -4.18 8.39 -12.74
CA ASP A 139 -3.26 8.46 -13.87
C ASP A 139 -1.98 7.67 -13.52
N PRO A 140 -1.67 6.58 -14.23
CA PRO A 140 -0.47 5.78 -13.95
C PRO A 140 0.85 6.52 -14.24
N LEU A 141 0.83 7.69 -14.88
CA LEU A 141 2.00 8.56 -15.02
C LEU A 141 2.21 9.45 -13.79
N ALA A 142 1.13 9.94 -13.19
CA ALA A 142 1.18 10.71 -11.95
C ALA A 142 1.42 9.81 -10.73
N GLU A 143 0.96 8.55 -10.81
CA GLU A 143 0.96 7.59 -9.71
C GLU A 143 1.72 6.31 -10.11
N PRO A 144 3.03 6.40 -10.34
CA PRO A 144 3.82 5.31 -10.94
C PRO A 144 3.85 4.05 -10.07
N VAL A 145 3.76 4.20 -8.74
CA VAL A 145 3.72 3.07 -7.80
C VAL A 145 2.44 2.25 -7.95
N TRP A 146 1.36 2.88 -8.42
CA TRP A 146 0.05 2.27 -8.60
C TRP A 146 -0.25 1.90 -10.06
N GLN A 147 0.71 2.08 -10.97
CA GLN A 147 0.49 1.92 -12.41
C GLN A 147 0.02 0.51 -12.82
N TRP A 148 0.34 -0.52 -12.03
CA TRP A 148 -0.06 -1.90 -12.33
C TRP A 148 -1.51 -2.22 -11.96
N LEU A 149 -2.28 -1.25 -11.46
CA LEU A 149 -3.74 -1.36 -11.42
C LEU A 149 -4.35 -1.41 -12.83
N ASN A 150 -3.68 -0.84 -13.84
CA ASN A 150 -4.18 -0.79 -15.22
C ASN A 150 -3.15 -1.11 -16.31
N LYS A 151 -1.90 -1.44 -15.94
CA LYS A 151 -0.86 -1.87 -16.88
C LYS A 151 -0.50 -3.33 -16.64
N ASP A 152 -0.24 -4.03 -17.74
CA ASP A 152 0.32 -5.37 -17.70
C ASP A 152 1.76 -5.35 -17.18
N TRP A 153 2.11 -6.38 -16.42
CA TRP A 153 3.49 -6.62 -16.01
C TRP A 153 4.32 -7.07 -17.22
N ASN A 154 5.38 -6.33 -17.54
CA ASN A 154 6.19 -6.54 -18.75
C ASN A 154 7.70 -6.70 -18.46
N TYR A 155 8.06 -7.05 -17.23
CA TYR A 155 9.45 -7.24 -16.82
C TYR A 155 9.87 -8.73 -16.89
N PRO A 156 11.18 -9.02 -16.97
CA PRO A 156 11.70 -10.39 -17.12
C PRO A 156 11.61 -11.24 -15.85
N VAL A 157 11.22 -10.64 -14.71
CA VAL A 157 11.00 -11.34 -13.44
C VAL A 157 9.51 -11.54 -13.20
N SER A 158 9.14 -12.43 -12.29
CA SER A 158 7.73 -12.67 -11.96
C SER A 158 7.06 -11.41 -11.41
N GLU A 159 5.79 -11.23 -11.72
CA GLU A 159 4.96 -10.20 -11.09
C GLU A 159 4.76 -10.45 -9.58
N LYS A 160 5.11 -11.65 -9.11
CA LYS A 160 5.05 -12.07 -7.70
C LYS A 160 6.37 -11.87 -6.97
N SER A 161 7.43 -11.42 -7.64
CA SER A 161 8.73 -11.24 -7.01
C SER A 161 8.65 -10.16 -5.92
N THR A 162 9.25 -10.46 -4.78
CA THR A 162 9.29 -9.56 -3.61
C THR A 162 10.72 -9.29 -3.19
N ALA A 163 10.92 -8.17 -2.52
CA ALA A 163 12.18 -7.84 -1.88
C ALA A 163 11.98 -7.55 -0.39
N ILE A 164 12.91 -8.02 0.42
CA ILE A 164 13.13 -7.48 1.76
C ILE A 164 13.86 -6.14 1.59
N THR A 165 13.35 -5.11 2.24
CA THR A 165 13.84 -3.73 2.17
C THR A 165 13.63 -3.02 3.50
N ASN A 166 13.77 -1.70 3.53
CA ASN A 166 13.67 -0.87 4.72
C ASN A 166 12.82 0.38 4.51
N LEU A 167 12.35 0.96 5.61
CA LEU A 167 11.43 2.09 5.61
C LEU A 167 12.00 3.32 4.90
N GLU A 168 13.30 3.55 5.00
CA GLU A 168 13.99 4.68 4.38
C GLU A 168 13.79 4.68 2.86
N THR A 169 13.71 3.51 2.22
CA THR A 169 13.35 3.37 0.79
C THR A 169 12.02 4.05 0.46
N PHE A 170 11.02 3.90 1.35
CA PHE A 170 9.69 4.45 1.18
C PHE A 170 9.59 5.95 1.51
N PHE A 171 10.63 6.50 2.14
CA PHE A 171 10.82 7.94 2.32
C PHE A 171 11.70 8.56 1.22
N GLY A 172 12.11 7.78 0.21
CA GLY A 172 12.81 8.26 -0.97
C GLY A 172 14.33 8.14 -0.92
N GLU A 173 14.89 7.49 0.10
CA GLU A 173 16.31 7.14 0.11
C GLU A 173 16.60 6.10 -0.98
N PRO A 174 17.70 6.24 -1.74
CA PRO A 174 18.01 5.34 -2.83
C PRO A 174 18.41 3.96 -2.30
N ILE A 175 17.99 2.90 -3.00
CA ILE A 175 18.50 1.56 -2.75
C ILE A 175 19.97 1.53 -3.20
N THR A 176 20.87 1.15 -2.30
CA THR A 176 22.32 1.11 -2.52
C THR A 176 22.87 -0.30 -2.52
N GLU A 177 22.14 -1.27 -2.00
CA GLU A 177 22.52 -2.68 -1.97
C GLU A 177 21.37 -3.53 -2.52
N LEU A 178 21.70 -4.48 -3.40
CA LEU A 178 20.72 -5.37 -4.02
C LEU A 178 21.31 -6.76 -4.19
N THR A 179 20.58 -7.77 -3.76
CA THR A 179 20.92 -9.18 -3.97
C THR A 179 19.71 -9.95 -4.46
N ARG A 180 19.90 -10.81 -5.47
CA ARG A 180 18.88 -11.76 -5.92
C ARG A 180 19.17 -13.12 -5.30
N TRP A 181 18.34 -13.56 -4.36
CA TRP A 181 18.56 -14.83 -3.67
C TRP A 181 17.94 -16.02 -4.40
N GLU A 182 16.72 -15.84 -4.91
CA GLU A 182 15.97 -16.86 -5.65
C GLU A 182 15.29 -16.23 -6.87
N ASP A 183 14.50 -17.01 -7.61
CA ASP A 183 13.78 -16.52 -8.80
C ASP A 183 12.89 -15.31 -8.46
N ASP A 184 12.21 -15.36 -7.30
CA ASP A 184 11.22 -14.39 -6.84
C ASP A 184 11.57 -13.71 -5.50
N GLU A 185 12.75 -13.98 -4.94
CA GLU A 185 13.18 -13.47 -3.63
C GLU A 185 14.43 -12.61 -3.75
N TRP A 186 14.31 -11.37 -3.27
CA TRP A 186 15.34 -10.34 -3.39
C TRP A 186 15.57 -9.66 -2.04
N GLU A 187 16.72 -9.02 -1.93
CA GLU A 187 17.04 -8.07 -0.88
C GLU A 187 17.44 -6.75 -1.54
N MET A 188 16.89 -5.64 -1.06
CA MET A 188 17.11 -4.30 -1.60
C MET A 188 17.13 -3.29 -0.45
N PHE A 189 18.29 -2.75 -0.10
CA PHE A 189 18.43 -1.87 1.06
C PHE A 189 19.06 -0.53 0.70
N THR A 190 18.77 0.50 1.49
CA THR A 190 19.41 1.82 1.36
C THR A 190 20.78 1.90 2.04
N THR A 191 21.13 0.88 2.83
CA THR A 191 22.37 0.75 3.60
C THR A 191 22.60 -0.71 3.94
N ASP A 192 23.82 -1.05 4.37
CA ASP A 192 24.20 -2.35 4.90
C ASP A 192 23.16 -2.89 5.91
N PRO A 193 22.50 -4.03 5.61
CA PRO A 193 21.43 -4.58 6.44
C PRO A 193 21.93 -5.04 7.82
N THR A 194 23.23 -5.25 8.01
CA THR A 194 23.80 -5.63 9.33
C THR A 194 23.69 -4.51 10.36
N ASN A 195 23.53 -3.26 9.91
CA ASN A 195 23.37 -2.08 10.78
C ASN A 195 21.91 -1.67 10.97
N MET A 196 20.96 -2.44 10.44
CA MET A 196 19.55 -2.08 10.38
C MET A 196 18.73 -2.63 11.55
N LEU A 197 17.83 -1.78 12.08
CA LEU A 197 16.85 -2.23 13.06
C LEU A 197 15.78 -3.10 12.37
N LYS A 198 15.52 -4.28 12.93
CA LYS A 198 14.53 -5.23 12.38
C LYS A 198 13.13 -4.64 12.23
N GLU A 199 12.77 -3.70 13.10
CA GLU A 199 11.48 -3.00 13.04
C GLU A 199 11.33 -2.07 11.82
N ASN A 200 12.43 -1.72 11.16
CA ASN A 200 12.42 -0.96 9.91
C ASN A 200 12.35 -1.86 8.68
N MET A 201 12.54 -3.17 8.83
CA MET A 201 12.50 -4.09 7.69
C MET A 201 11.08 -4.25 7.17
N ARG A 202 10.91 -4.24 5.86
CA ARG A 202 9.63 -4.47 5.17
C ARG A 202 9.82 -5.47 4.05
N VAL A 203 8.72 -6.14 3.68
CA VAL A 203 8.64 -6.93 2.45
C VAL A 203 7.77 -6.15 1.49
N ALA A 204 8.29 -5.85 0.31
CA ALA A 204 7.60 -5.09 -0.72
C ALA A 204 7.63 -5.85 -2.05
N SER A 205 6.66 -5.56 -2.93
CA SER A 205 6.75 -6.05 -4.29
C SER A 205 7.91 -5.38 -5.03
N ILE A 206 8.57 -6.12 -5.92
CA ILE A 206 9.55 -5.50 -6.82
C ILE A 206 8.93 -4.40 -7.66
N ALA A 207 7.66 -4.54 -8.04
CA ALA A 207 6.93 -3.53 -8.77
C ALA A 207 6.94 -2.18 -8.02
N THR A 208 6.55 -2.18 -6.75
CA THR A 208 6.58 -0.98 -5.89
C THR A 208 7.97 -0.32 -5.89
N LEU A 209 9.03 -1.11 -5.71
CA LEU A 209 10.39 -0.60 -5.65
C LEU A 209 10.87 -0.03 -7.00
N LEU A 210 10.58 -0.69 -8.12
CA LEU A 210 10.92 -0.22 -9.46
C LEU A 210 10.22 1.09 -9.83
N ALA A 211 9.02 1.31 -9.29
CA ALA A 211 8.29 2.56 -9.50
C ALA A 211 8.84 3.72 -8.67
N MET A 212 9.40 3.45 -7.48
CA MET A 212 10.07 4.44 -6.64
C MET A 212 11.47 4.76 -7.15
N ASP A 213 12.20 3.75 -7.61
CA ASP A 213 13.55 3.87 -8.16
C ASP A 213 13.68 3.13 -9.49
N ASP A 214 13.58 3.89 -10.58
CA ASP A 214 13.67 3.35 -11.93
C ASP A 214 15.09 2.93 -12.33
N THR A 215 16.11 3.33 -11.56
CA THR A 215 17.50 2.90 -11.78
C THR A 215 17.71 1.42 -11.49
N LEU A 216 16.73 0.76 -10.85
CA LEU A 216 16.72 -0.68 -10.58
C LEU A 216 16.33 -1.52 -11.81
N LYS A 217 15.67 -0.95 -12.82
CA LYS A 217 15.16 -1.70 -13.99
C LYS A 217 16.23 -2.53 -14.72
N PRO A 218 17.44 -2.01 -15.00
CA PRO A 218 18.49 -2.80 -15.65
C PRO A 218 18.94 -4.00 -14.81
N LEU A 219 18.75 -3.95 -13.49
CA LEU A 219 19.24 -4.92 -12.52
C LEU A 219 18.32 -6.14 -12.39
N LEU A 220 17.14 -6.10 -13.01
CA LEU A 220 16.23 -7.26 -13.09
C LEU A 220 16.82 -8.44 -13.90
N GLN A 221 17.94 -8.21 -14.60
CA GLN A 221 18.69 -9.24 -15.33
C GLN A 221 19.71 -9.97 -14.45
N LEU A 222 19.85 -9.57 -13.18
CA LEU A 222 20.81 -10.17 -12.26
C LEU A 222 20.50 -11.67 -12.07
N SER A 223 21.54 -12.50 -12.07
CA SER A 223 21.38 -13.94 -11.89
C SER A 223 21.08 -14.28 -10.43
N THR A 224 20.44 -15.41 -10.21
CA THR A 224 20.22 -15.94 -8.85
C THR A 224 21.56 -16.17 -8.14
N GLY A 225 21.68 -15.66 -6.92
CA GLY A 225 22.89 -15.69 -6.09
C GLY A 225 23.84 -14.51 -6.29
N GLU A 226 23.56 -13.60 -7.22
CA GLU A 226 24.40 -12.41 -7.44
C GLU A 226 23.93 -11.22 -6.59
N GLY A 227 24.89 -10.41 -6.15
CA GLY A 227 24.66 -9.17 -5.42
C GLY A 227 25.47 -8.01 -6.01
N ILE A 228 24.91 -6.81 -5.93
CA ILE A 228 25.52 -5.55 -6.38
C ILE A 228 25.32 -4.43 -5.35
N TRP A 229 26.17 -3.41 -5.40
CA TRP A 229 26.06 -2.22 -4.55
C TRP A 229 26.48 -0.94 -5.28
N ARG A 230 26.07 0.21 -4.76
CA ARG A 230 26.51 1.55 -5.17
C ARG A 230 26.62 2.44 -3.94
N LYS A 231 27.32 3.58 -4.05
CA LYS A 231 27.48 4.49 -2.90
C LYS A 231 26.25 5.36 -2.64
N ASP A 232 25.60 5.79 -3.72
CA ASP A 232 24.47 6.70 -3.75
C ASP A 232 23.72 6.51 -5.08
N ARG A 233 22.64 7.27 -5.29
CA ARG A 233 21.78 7.14 -6.48
C ARG A 233 22.53 7.35 -7.81
N ASP A 234 23.53 8.22 -7.82
CA ASP A 234 24.23 8.67 -9.02
C ASP A 234 25.49 7.84 -9.31
N SER A 235 25.89 6.99 -8.37
CA SER A 235 27.04 6.10 -8.49
C SER A 235 26.74 4.87 -9.34
N ASP A 236 27.74 4.42 -10.09
CA ASP A 236 27.69 3.15 -10.82
C ASP A 236 27.57 1.96 -9.85
N TRP A 237 26.81 0.95 -10.29
CA TRP A 237 26.71 -0.33 -9.60
C TRP A 237 28.00 -1.14 -9.72
N GLN A 238 28.39 -1.76 -8.61
CA GLN A 238 29.58 -2.60 -8.47
C GLN A 238 29.12 -4.00 -8.01
N ALA A 239 29.78 -5.05 -8.50
CA ALA A 239 29.52 -6.39 -8.01
C ALA A 239 30.00 -6.54 -6.56
N TRP A 240 29.29 -7.36 -5.77
CA TRP A 240 29.85 -7.91 -4.54
C TRP A 240 30.85 -9.00 -4.91
N GLY A 241 32.15 -8.70 -4.88
CA GLY A 241 33.22 -9.64 -5.23
C GLY A 241 34.47 -8.97 -5.75
#